data_AF-A0A158A970-F1
#
_entry.id   AF-A0A158A970-F1
#
_cell.length_a   1.000
_cell.length_b   1.000
_cell.length_c   1.000
_cell.angle_alpha   90.00
_cell.angle_beta   90.00
_cell.angle_gamma   90.00
#
_symmetry.space_group_name_H-M   'P 1'
#
loop_
_entity.id
_entity.type
_entity.pdbx_description
1 polymer ?
#
loop_
_entity_poly.entity_id
_entity_poly.type
_entity_poly.pdbx_seq_one_letter_code
_entity_poly.pdbx_strand_id
1 'polypeptide(L)' 'MNSHTLDALAALTETVAVIRHARGLKNPHDFPDGTVERQVAADAFANDFLRALDAEPSIGAWWPI' A
#
# COMPACT_ATOMS: atom_id res chain seq x y z
N MET A 1 12.55 14.29 -0.92
CA MET A 1 12.15 13.01 -1.56
C MET A 1 12.45 13.13 -3.05
N ASN A 2 13.23 12.23 -3.63
CA ASN A 2 13.57 12.29 -5.07
C ASN A 2 12.53 11.51 -5.91
N SER A 3 12.56 11.67 -7.24
CA SER A 3 11.62 10.99 -8.15
C SER A 3 11.66 9.46 -8.01
N HIS A 4 12.86 8.89 -7.86
CA HIS A 4 13.04 7.45 -7.67
C HIS A 4 12.32 6.91 -6.43
N THR A 5 12.35 7.64 -5.31
CA THR A 5 11.60 7.28 -4.10
C THR A 5 10.09 7.29 -4.36
N LEU A 6 9.57 8.27 -5.11
CA LEU A 6 8.15 8.34 -5.44
C LEU A 6 7.72 7.20 -6.37
N ASP A 7 8.53 6.89 -7.38
CA ASP A 7 8.27 5.80 -8.33
C ASP A 7 8.27 4.44 -7.61
N ALA A 8 9.20 4.23 -6.68
CA ALA A 8 9.26 3.01 -5.87
C ALA A 8 8.02 2.86 -4.97
N LEU A 9 7.55 3.94 -4.34
CA LEU A 9 6.33 3.93 -3.51
C LEU A 9 5.07 3.67 -4.36
N ALA A 10 5.00 4.24 -5.57
CA ALA A 10 3.90 3.98 -6.51
C ALA A 10 3.88 2.51 -6.93
N ALA A 11 5.03 1.96 -7.33
CA ALA A 11 5.15 0.55 -7.71
C ALA A 11 4.78 -0.40 -6.56
N LEU A 12 5.17 -0.08 -5.32
CA LEU A 12 4.78 -0.85 -4.14
C LEU A 12 3.27 -0.78 -3.91
N THR A 13 2.67 0.40 -4.05
CA THR A 13 1.22 0.60 -3.90
C THR A 13 0.44 -0.26 -4.89
N GLU A 14 0.84 -0.25 -6.18
CA GLU A 14 0.24 -1.07 -7.22
C GLU A 14 0.40 -2.57 -6.94
N THR A 15 1.60 -2.98 -6.53
CA THR A 15 1.89 -4.38 -6.18
C THR A 15 1.00 -4.88 -5.05
N VAL A 16 0.86 -4.10 -3.97
CA VAL A 16 -0.03 -4.43 -2.85
C VAL A 16 -1.48 -4.53 -3.31
N ALA A 17 -1.95 -3.60 -4.15
CA ALA A 17 -3.32 -3.64 -4.67
C ALA A 17 -3.60 -4.91 -5.49
N VAL A 18 -2.66 -5.32 -6.35
CA VAL A 18 -2.75 -6.54 -7.16
C VAL A 18 -2.76 -7.79 -6.28
N ILE A 19 -1.87 -7.88 -5.28
CA ILE A 19 -1.80 -9.03 -4.37
C ILE A 19 -3.09 -9.15 -3.56
N ARG A 20 -3.63 -8.03 -3.06
CA ARG A 20 -4.90 -8.01 -2.33
C ARG A 20 -6.03 -8.52 -3.21
N HIS A 21 -6.13 -8.03 -4.45
CA HIS A 21 -7.11 -8.50 -5.41
C HIS A 21 -7.00 -10.00 -5.68
N ALA A 22 -5.78 -10.52 -5.91
CA ALA A 22 -5.53 -11.94 -6.12
C ALA A 22 -5.92 -12.82 -4.91
N ARG A 23 -5.92 -12.26 -3.70
CA ARG A 23 -6.38 -12.91 -2.46
C ARG A 23 -7.88 -12.74 -2.20
N GLY A 24 -8.62 -12.09 -3.11
CA GLY A 24 -10.04 -11.78 -2.93
C GLY A 24 -10.30 -10.66 -1.91
N LEU A 25 -9.27 -9.93 -1.49
CA LEU A 25 -9.39 -8.77 -0.61
C LEU A 25 -9.74 -7.52 -1.41
N LYS A 26 -10.51 -6.62 -0.80
CA LYS A 26 -10.92 -5.37 -1.42
C LYS A 26 -9.90 -4.26 -1.21
N ASN A 27 -9.74 -3.42 -2.22
CA ASN A 27 -8.94 -2.21 -2.17
C ASN A 27 -9.82 -0.99 -1.85
N PRO A 28 -9.25 0.10 -1.34
CA PRO A 28 -10.04 1.29 -0.99
C PRO A 28 -10.79 1.90 -2.19
N HIS A 29 -10.24 1.77 -3.40
CA HIS A 29 -10.87 2.28 -4.62
C HIS A 29 -12.04 1.43 -5.13
N ASP A 30 -12.26 0.24 -4.54
CA ASP A 30 -13.42 -0.60 -4.87
C ASP A 30 -14.73 -0.08 -4.24
N PHE A 31 -14.62 0.92 -3.35
CA PHE A 31 -15.74 1.47 -2.60
C PHE A 31 -15.94 2.96 -2.87
N PRO A 32 -17.19 3.47 -2.81
CA PRO A 32 -17.45 4.89 -2.90
C PRO A 32 -16.78 5.70 -1.80
N ASP A 33 -16.44 6.95 -2.12
CA ASP A 33 -15.89 7.90 -1.16
C ASP A 33 -16.84 8.11 0.04
N GLY A 34 -16.27 8.23 1.24
CA GLY A 34 -17.01 8.50 2.48
C GLY A 34 -17.70 7.29 3.12
N THR A 35 -17.64 6.11 2.51
CA THR A 35 -18.20 4.88 3.09
C THR A 35 -17.33 4.31 4.21
N VAL A 36 -17.96 3.60 5.15
CA VAL A 36 -17.23 2.92 6.24
C VAL A 36 -16.42 1.76 5.67
N GLU A 37 -16.94 1.05 4.68
CA GLU A 37 -16.28 -0.04 3.99
C GLU A 37 -14.98 0.42 3.33
N ARG A 38 -14.96 1.63 2.77
CA ARG A 38 -13.74 2.24 2.24
C ARG A 38 -12.70 2.50 3.32
N GLN A 39 -13.09 2.99 4.50
CA GLN A 39 -12.18 3.22 5.62
C GLN A 39 -11.57 1.90 6.11
N VAL A 40 -12.40 0.88 6.30
CA VAL A 40 -11.94 -0.46 6.69
C VAL A 40 -10.98 -1.04 5.65
N ALA A 41 -11.27 -0.89 4.36
CA ALA A 41 -10.38 -1.32 3.29
C ALA A 41 -9.08 -0.52 3.26
N ALA A 42 -9.11 0.79 3.58
CA ALA A 42 -7.94 1.66 3.66
C ALA A 42 -7.03 1.27 4.81
N ASP A 43 -7.56 1.01 5.99
CA ASP A 43 -6.78 0.58 7.16
C ASP A 43 -6.10 -0.77 6.89
N ALA A 44 -6.86 -1.72 6.32
CA ALA A 44 -6.31 -3.02 5.94
C ALA A 44 -5.24 -2.90 4.85
N PHE A 45 -5.43 -2.01 3.87
CA PHE A 45 -4.46 -1.75 2.81
C PHE A 45 -3.18 -1.13 3.38
N ALA A 46 -3.30 -0.13 4.26
CA ALA A 46 -2.17 0.53 4.91
C ALA A 46 -1.32 -0.47 5.70
N ASN A 47 -1.96 -1.39 6.43
CA ASN A 47 -1.25 -2.46 7.13
C ASN A 47 -0.48 -3.38 6.19
N ASP A 48 -1.07 -3.81 5.07
CA ASP A 48 -0.36 -4.62 4.08
C ASP A 48 0.79 -3.86 3.42
N PHE A 49 0.60 -2.57 3.13
CA PHE A 49 1.63 -1.71 2.57
C PHE A 49 2.81 -1.54 3.52
N LEU A 50 2.56 -1.20 4.79
CA LEU A 50 3.61 -1.05 5.80
C LEU A 50 4.35 -2.37 6.03
N ARG A 51 3.65 -3.50 6.03
CA ARG A 51 4.29 -4.81 6.15
C ARG A 51 5.17 -5.13 4.93
N ALA A 52 4.73 -4.78 3.72
CA ALA A 52 5.53 -4.95 2.52
C ALA A 52 6.77 -4.02 2.53
N LEU A 53 6.61 -2.81 3.09
CA LEU A 53 7.68 -1.86 3.30
C LEU A 53 8.74 -2.39 4.29
N ASP A 54 8.31 -2.95 5.41
CA ASP A 54 9.18 -3.49 6.47
C ASP A 54 9.91 -4.78 6.04
N ALA A 55 9.31 -5.56 5.14
CA ALA A 55 9.90 -6.78 4.60
C ALA A 55 11.08 -6.53 3.65
N GLU A 56 11.30 -5.30 3.20
CA GLU A 56 12.39 -4.93 2.28
C GLU A 56 13.58 -4.33 3.04
N PRO A 57 14.69 -5.07 3.21
CA PRO A 57 15.86 -4.62 3.97
C PRO A 57 16.49 -3.34 3.42
N SER A 58 16.27 -3.04 2.14
CA SER A 58 16.80 -1.86 1.47
C SER A 58 16.03 -0.59 1.82
N ILE A 59 14.78 -0.67 2.30
CA ILE A 59 13.93 0.51 2.54
C ILE A 59 14.38 1.33 3.74
N GLY A 60 14.92 0.68 4.78
CA GLY A 60 15.55 1.39 5.90
C GLY A 60 16.73 2.30 5.52
N ALA A 61 17.30 2.13 4.31
CA ALA A 61 18.41 2.95 3.82
C ALA A 61 17.96 4.27 3.15
N TRP A 62 16.72 4.38 2.67
CA TRP A 62 16.20 5.57 1.97
C TRP A 62 14.91 6.14 2.57
N TRP A 63 14.31 5.45 3.55
CA TRP A 63 13.16 5.91 4.32
C TRP A 63 13.46 5.83 5.84
N PRO A 64 14.15 6.83 6.42
CA PRO A 64 14.27 6.92 7.87
C PRO A 64 12.92 7.36 8.44
N ILE A 65 12.34 6.55 9.34
CA ILE A 65 11.17 6.92 10.15
C ILE A 65 11.58 7.91 11.22
#